data_AF-A0A1M5YUH5-F1
#
_entry.id   AF-A0A1M5YUH5-F1
#
_cell.length_a   1.000
_cell.length_b   1.000
_cell.length_c   1.000
_cell.angle_alpha   90.00
_cell.angle_beta   90.00
_cell.angle_gamma   90.00
#
_symmetry.space_group_name_H-M   'P 1'
#
loop_
_entity.id
_entity.type
_entity.pdbx_description
1 polymer ?
#
loop_
_entity_poly.entity_id
_entity_poly.type
_entity_poly.pdbx_seq_one_letter_code
_entity_poly.pdbx_strand_id
1 'polypeptide(L)' 'MTQFGLFDYHKRLSRIDQAGDPLVELNEAVDWEQFRELIERAREKPRKSPAGAKGYDSILLFKIL' A
#
# COMPACT_ATOMS: atom_id res chain seq x y z
N MET A 1 2.90 -26.41 -12.40
CA MET A 1 3.06 -25.04 -11.88
C MET A 1 4.02 -24.30 -12.80
N THR A 2 3.63 -23.15 -13.33
CA THR A 2 4.51 -22.32 -14.17
C THR A 2 5.52 -21.63 -13.27
N GLN A 3 6.82 -21.86 -13.48
CA GLN A 3 7.87 -21.16 -12.74
C GLN A 3 8.11 -19.80 -13.41
N PHE A 4 7.91 -18.73 -12.65
CA PHE A 4 8.26 -17.39 -13.09
C PHE A 4 9.79 -17.23 -13.10
N GLY A 5 10.31 -16.63 -14.17
CA GLY A 5 11.70 -16.21 -14.25
C GLY A 5 12.00 -15.09 -13.26
N LEU A 6 13.28 -14.95 -12.91
CA LEU A 6 13.77 -13.99 -11.91
C LEU A 6 13.25 -12.55 -12.12
N PHE A 7 13.04 -12.15 -13.36
CA PHE A 7 12.66 -10.77 -13.74
C PHE A 7 11.21 -10.62 -14.19
N ASP A 8 10.38 -11.66 -14.10
CA ASP A 8 9.03 -11.62 -14.67
C ASP A 8 8.14 -10.59 -13.97
N TYR A 9 8.30 -10.42 -12.66
CA TYR A 9 7.60 -9.38 -11.91
C TYR A 9 8.00 -7.97 -12.36
N HIS A 10 9.30 -7.72 -12.52
CA HIS A 10 9.79 -6.42 -12.95
C HIS A 10 9.30 -6.07 -14.35
N LYS A 11 9.35 -7.04 -15.29
CA LYS A 11 8.81 -6.88 -16.65
C LYS A 11 7.30 -6.65 -16.66
N ARG A 12 6.57 -7.24 -15.72
CA ARG A 12 5.12 -7.06 -15.62
C ARG A 12 4.77 -5.68 -15.06
N LEU A 13 5.45 -5.25 -14.01
CA LEU A 13 5.32 -3.90 -13.45
C LEU A 13 5.65 -2.84 -14.50
N SER A 14 6.79 -2.96 -15.19
CA SER A 14 7.17 -1.97 -16.21
C SER A 14 6.16 -1.85 -17.36
N ARG A 15 5.46 -2.95 -17.69
CA ARG A 15 4.39 -2.93 -18.71
C ARG A 15 3.14 -2.22 -18.20
N ILE A 16 2.81 -2.36 -16.92
CA ILE A 16 1.69 -1.65 -16.29
C ILE A 16 2.00 -0.15 -16.26
N ASP A 17 3.20 0.23 -15.82
CA ASP A 17 3.65 1.62 -15.79
C ASP A 17 3.57 2.27 -17.18
N GLN A 18 4.05 1.57 -18.22
CA GLN A 18 4.01 2.04 -19.61
C GLN A 18 2.60 2.17 -20.18
N ALA A 19 1.63 1.44 -19.63
CA ALA A 19 0.23 1.49 -20.07
C ALA A 19 -0.55 2.66 -19.45
N GLY A 20 0.10 3.49 -18.62
CA GLY A 20 -0.55 4.55 -17.84
C GLY A 20 -1.15 3.97 -16.57
N ASP A 21 -0.31 3.68 -15.58
CA ASP A 21 -0.76 3.14 -14.30
C ASP A 21 -1.57 4.21 -13.53
N PRO A 22 -2.89 4.04 -13.37
CA PRO A 22 -3.72 5.01 -12.67
C PRO A 22 -3.35 5.16 -11.19
N LEU A 23 -2.68 4.17 -10.59
CA LEU A 23 -2.22 4.26 -9.20
C LEU A 23 -1.04 5.22 -9.05
N VAL A 24 -0.20 5.37 -10.09
CA VAL A 24 0.88 6.37 -10.10
C VAL A 24 0.27 7.76 -10.17
N GLU A 25 -0.66 7.98 -11.10
CA GLU A 25 -1.36 9.27 -11.24
C GLU A 25 -2.11 9.66 -9.96
N LEU A 26 -2.80 8.70 -9.33
CA LEU A 26 -3.51 8.93 -8.08
C LEU A 26 -2.55 9.27 -6.93
N ASN A 27 -1.36 8.66 -6.90
CA ASN A 27 -0.34 8.96 -5.90
C ASN A 27 0.23 10.37 -6.03
N GLU A 28 0.29 10.92 -7.23
CA GLU A 28 0.73 12.29 -7.50
C GLU A 28 -0.37 13.32 -7.21
N ALA A 29 -1.63 12.97 -7.50
CA ALA A 29 -2.77 13.88 -7.38
C ALA A 29 -3.31 14.03 -5.95
N VAL A 30 -3.10 13.03 -5.08
CA VAL A 30 -3.72 12.96 -3.75
C VAL A 30 -2.68 13.14 -2.65
N ASP A 31 -2.84 14.17 -1.81
CA ASP A 31 -2.14 14.24 -0.53
C ASP A 31 -2.79 13.25 0.46
N TRP A 32 -2.21 12.06 0.56
CA TRP A 32 -2.75 10.99 1.41
C TRP A 32 -2.65 11.29 2.91
N GLU A 33 -1.73 12.15 3.31
CA GLU A 33 -1.52 12.50 4.72
C GLU A 33 -2.73 13.24 5.30
N GLN A 34 -3.51 13.92 4.46
CA GLN A 34 -4.76 14.56 4.87
C GLN A 34 -5.79 13.58 5.47
N PHE A 35 -5.69 12.28 5.14
CA PHE A 35 -6.58 11.25 5.66
C PHE A 35 -6.05 10.54 6.90
N ARG A 36 -4.81 10.82 7.32
CA ARG A 36 -4.14 10.06 8.40
C ARG A 36 -4.96 10.03 9.68
N GLU A 37 -5.42 11.18 10.15
CA GLU A 37 -6.19 11.25 11.40
C GLU A 37 -7.48 10.43 11.33
N LEU A 38 -8.19 10.51 10.20
CA LEU A 38 -9.41 9.75 9.96
C LEU A 38 -9.14 8.25 9.96
N ILE A 39 -8.08 7.82 9.26
CA ILE A 39 -7.71 6.41 9.13
C ILE A 39 -7.25 5.84 10.48
N GLU A 40 -6.39 6.55 11.21
CA GLU A 40 -5.94 6.09 12.53
C GLU A 40 -7.09 5.99 13.52
N ARG A 41 -8.01 6.96 13.52
CA ARG A 41 -9.23 6.90 14.35
C ARG A 41 -10.12 5.71 13.99
N ALA A 42 -10.30 5.42 12.71
CA ALA A 42 -11.07 4.26 12.26
C ALA A 42 -10.40 2.92 12.63
N ARG A 43 -9.07 2.90 12.76
CA ARG A 43 -8.28 1.71 13.12
C ARG A 43 -8.09 1.54 14.62
N GLU A 44 -8.45 2.52 15.43
CA GLU A 44 -8.27 2.47 16.87
C GLU A 44 -9.00 1.25 17.45
N LYS A 45 -8.22 0.34 18.03
CA LYS A 45 -8.72 -0.89 18.64
C LYS A 45 -8.00 -1.11 19.96
N PRO A 46 -8.73 -1.47 21.04
CA PRO A 46 -8.10 -1.75 22.33
C PRO A 46 -7.08 -2.87 22.18
N ARG A 47 -5.85 -2.61 22.62
CA ARG A 47 -4.79 -3.61 22.64
C ARG A 47 -5.07 -4.63 23.74
N LYS A 48 -4.92 -5.92 23.43
CA LYS A 48 -4.99 -7.00 24.42
C LYS A 48 -3.74 -7.06 25.31
N SER A 49 -2.58 -6.68 24.77
CA SER A 49 -1.30 -6.68 25.48
C SER A 49 -0.26 -5.77 24.78
N PRO A 50 0.86 -5.43 25.45
CA PRO A 50 1.97 -4.70 24.81
C PRO A 50 2.79 -5.59 23.86
N ALA A 51 2.53 -6.90 23.80
CA ALA A 51 3.25 -7.81 22.91
C ALA A 51 2.89 -7.59 21.43
N GLY A 52 3.78 -8.02 20.54
CA GLY A 52 3.61 -8.00 19.09
C GLY A 52 4.53 -7.02 18.36
N ALA A 53 4.67 -7.21 17.05
CA ALA A 53 5.44 -6.33 16.19
C ALA A 53 4.78 -4.94 16.10
N LYS A 54 5.60 -3.92 15.82
CA LYS A 54 5.09 -2.58 15.49
C LYS A 54 4.20 -2.68 14.25
N GLY A 55 3.06 -2.00 14.28
CA GLY A 55 2.16 -1.95 13.13
C GLY A 55 2.82 -1.24 11.95
N TYR A 56 2.41 -1.61 10.74
CA TYR A 56 2.71 -0.86 9.53
C TYR A 56 2.05 0.53 9.59
N ASP A 57 2.60 1.45 8.80
CA ASP A 57 2.00 2.76 8.59
C ASP A 57 0.55 2.64 8.08
N SER A 58 -0.34 3.47 8.61
CA SER A 58 -1.78 3.43 8.30
C SER A 58 -2.08 3.83 6.87
N ILE A 59 -1.37 4.81 6.33
CA ILE A 59 -1.52 5.25 4.93
C ILE A 59 -1.03 4.15 3.99
N LEU A 60 0.11 3.51 4.31
CA LEU A 60 0.59 2.35 3.56
C LEU A 60 -0.44 1.23 3.50
N LEU A 61 -1.03 0.86 4.64
CA LEU A 61 -2.07 -0.16 4.68
C LEU A 61 -3.31 0.24 3.89
N PHE A 62 -3.72 1.51 3.97
CA PHE A 62 -4.85 2.02 3.22
C PHE A 62 -4.64 1.94 1.70
N LYS A 63 -3.41 2.21 1.23
CA LYS A 63 -3.03 2.13 -0.19
C LYS A 63 -2.96 0.72 -0.77
N ILE A 64 -2.79 -0.30 0.07
CA ILE A 64 -2.62 -1.70 -0.35
C ILE A 64 -3.97 -2.45 -0.42
N LEU A 65 -5.02 -1.91 0.20
CA LEU A 65 -6.39 -2.46 0.14
C LEU A 65 -7.00 -2.31 -1.26
#